data_AF-A0A8J3TB18-F1
#
_entry.id   AF-A0A8J3TB18-F1
#
_cell.length_a   1.000
_cell.length_b   1.000
_cell.length_c   1.000
_cell.angle_alpha   90.00
_cell.angle_beta   90.00
_cell.angle_gamma   90.00
#
_symmetry.space_group_name_H-M   'P 1'
#
loop_
_entity.id
_entity.type
_entity.pdbx_description
1 polymer ?
#
loop_
_entity_poly.entity_id
_entity_poly.type
_entity_poly.pdbx_seq_one_letter_code
_entity_poly.pdbx_strand_id
1 'polypeptide(L)' 'MAVVEFGPRLRAWAVTAGGTSGHPDSPHFNDQAERYATGNLRPVYFYPDDLKGHIERSYMPGK' A
#
# COMPACT_ATOMS: atom_id res chain seq x y z
N MET A 1 8.87 5.36 -2.02
CA MET A 1 9.60 4.79 -3.18
C MET A 1 8.70 3.80 -3.89
N ALA A 2 8.87 3.65 -5.21
CA ALA A 2 8.15 2.65 -5.99
C ALA A 2 9.01 2.14 -7.15
N VAL A 3 8.80 0.88 -7.52
CA VAL A 3 9.39 0.24 -8.71
C VAL A 3 8.26 -0.45 -9.46
N VAL A 4 8.28 -0.34 -10.79
CA VAL A 4 7.27 -0.91 -11.68
C VAL A 4 7.94 -1.72 -12.78
N GLU A 5 7.45 -2.94 -12.98
CA GLU A 5 7.82 -3.84 -14.07
C GLU A 5 6.68 -3.86 -15.10
N PHE A 6 6.97 -3.42 -16.33
CA PHE A 6 6.02 -3.33 -17.44
C PHE A 6 6.06 -4.57 -18.34
N GLY A 7 5.68 -5.73 -17.79
CA GLY A 7 5.45 -6.94 -18.56
C GLY A 7 4.02 -7.04 -19.13
N PRO A 8 3.64 -8.18 -19.74
CA PRO A 8 2.27 -8.46 -20.16
C PRO A 8 1.24 -8.33 -19.02
N ARG A 9 1.69 -8.54 -17.78
CA ARG A 9 0.96 -8.21 -16.55
C ARG A 9 1.85 -7.32 -15.69
N LEU A 10 1.32 -6.19 -15.23
CA LEU A 10 2.06 -5.22 -14.43
C LEU A 10 2.39 -5.82 -13.05
N ARG A 11 3.62 -5.61 -12.59
CA ARG A 11 4.03 -5.89 -11.22
C ARG A 11 4.66 -4.63 -10.63
N ALA A 12 4.30 -4.30 -9.40
CA ALA A 12 4.83 -3.12 -8.74
C ALA A 12 5.02 -3.35 -7.24
N TRP A 13 6.01 -2.66 -6.70
CA TRP A 13 6.31 -2.64 -5.27
C TRP A 13 6.47 -1.19 -4.82
N ALA A 14 6.02 -0.90 -3.61
CA ALA A 14 6.11 0.43 -3.03
C ALA A 14 6.37 0.37 -1.53
N VAL A 15 6.87 1.49 -1.00
CA VAL A 15 6.97 1.72 0.45
C VAL A 15 6.90 3.22 0.75
N THR A 16 6.23 3.56 1.85
CA THR A 16 6.21 4.91 2.42
C THR A 16 7.07 4.91 3.69
N ALA A 17 7.82 5.99 3.95
CA ALA A 17 8.76 6.01 5.07
C ALA A 17 8.09 5.98 6.46
N GLY A 18 6.84 6.41 6.58
CA GLY A 18 6.01 6.30 7.80
C GLY A 18 4.79 5.43 7.52
N GLY A 19 3.64 6.05 7.34
CA GLY A 19 2.41 5.40 6.90
C GLY A 19 1.60 6.28 5.95
N THR A 20 0.34 5.92 5.68
CA THR A 20 -0.54 6.62 4.74
C THR A 20 -1.41 7.70 5.37
N SER A 21 -1.30 7.90 6.69
CA SER A 21 -2.02 8.93 7.45
C SER A 21 -1.05 9.92 8.10
N GLY A 22 -1.40 11.20 8.07
CA GLY A 22 -0.67 12.25 8.82
C GLY A 22 -1.15 12.44 10.25
N HIS A 23 -2.23 11.76 10.68
CA HIS A 23 -2.78 11.90 12.02
C HIS A 23 -2.01 11.00 13.00
N PRO A 24 -1.41 11.53 14.09
CA PRO A 24 -0.55 10.75 15.00
C PRO A 24 -1.23 9.52 15.62
N ASP A 25 -2.53 9.64 15.92
CA ASP A 25 -3.30 8.53 16.52
C ASP A 25 -3.80 7.49 15.49
N SER A 26 -3.49 7.66 14.20
CA SER A 26 -3.91 6.70 13.18
C SER A 26 -3.04 5.45 13.23
N PRO A 27 -3.61 4.24 13.10
CA PRO A 27 -2.81 3.02 12.95
C PRO A 27 -1.91 3.10 11.70
N HIS A 28 -2.29 3.90 10.70
CA HIS A 28 -1.50 4.11 9.48
C HIS A 28 -0.58 5.34 9.55
N PHE A 29 -0.21 5.81 10.74
CA PHE A 29 0.74 6.90 10.89
C PHE A 29 2.19 6.44 10.61
N ASN A 30 2.56 5.26 11.11
CA ASN A 30 3.95 4.76 11.10
C ASN A 30 4.08 3.26 10.77
N ASP A 31 3.02 2.64 10.25
CA ASP A 31 2.93 1.19 10.02
C ASP A 31 3.83 0.63 8.90
N GLN A 32 4.52 1.49 8.15
CA GLN A 32 5.48 1.07 7.11
C GLN A 32 6.93 1.49 7.40
N ALA A 33 7.21 2.13 8.53
CA ALA A 33 8.57 2.59 8.84
C ALA A 33 9.58 1.44 8.92
N GLU A 34 9.21 0.31 9.52
CA GLU A 34 10.07 -0.88 9.56
C GLU A 34 10.37 -1.38 8.15
N ARG A 35 9.33 -1.49 7.30
CA ARG A 35 9.48 -1.90 5.90
C ARG A 35 10.43 -1.00 5.13
N TYR A 36 10.35 0.31 5.38
CA TYR A 36 11.24 1.28 4.79
C TYR A 36 12.69 1.04 5.24
N ALA A 37 12.91 0.89 6.55
CA ALA A 37 14.23 0.69 7.14
C ALA A 37 14.90 -0.61 6.69
N THR A 38 14.13 -1.68 6.47
CA THR A 38 14.65 -3.00 6.05
C THR A 38 14.62 -3.22 4.54
N GLY A 39 14.12 -2.28 3.74
CA GLY A 39 13.93 -2.48 2.30
C GLY A 39 12.88 -3.55 1.95
N ASN A 40 11.92 -3.82 2.85
CA ASN A 40 10.83 -4.78 2.63
C ASN A 40 9.63 -4.12 1.92
N LEU A 41 9.81 -3.82 0.62
CA LEU A 41 8.77 -3.17 -0.18
C LEU A 41 7.53 -4.06 -0.28
N ARG A 42 6.34 -3.48 -0.11
CA ARG A 42 5.07 -4.21 -0.24
C ARG A 42 4.63 -4.30 -1.70
N PRO A 43 3.92 -5.37 -2.09
CA PRO A 43 3.26 -5.41 -3.39
C PRO A 43 2.23 -4.29 -3.52
N VAL A 44 2.05 -3.79 -4.74
CA VAL A 44 0.95 -2.89 -5.11
C VAL A 44 -0.14 -3.75 -5.77
N TYR A 45 -1.33 -3.75 -5.18
CA TYR A 45 -2.50 -4.41 -5.73
C TYR A 45 -3.10 -3.54 -6.83
N PHE A 46 -2.85 -3.91 -8.09
CA PHE A 46 -3.23 -3.12 -9.25
C PHE A 46 -4.48 -3.66 -9.93
N TYR A 47 -4.64 -4.98 -9.98
CA TYR A 47 -5.79 -5.63 -10.60
C TYR A 47 -6.91 -5.89 -9.57
N PRO A 48 -8.18 -5.93 -9.98
CA PRO A 48 -9.30 -6.19 -9.06
C PRO A 48 -9.14 -7.47 -8.23
N ASP A 49 -8.62 -8.54 -8.83
CA ASP A 49 -8.41 -9.81 -8.15
C ASP A 49 -7.35 -9.71 -7.04
N ASP A 50 -6.39 -8.78 -7.16
CA ASP A 50 -5.35 -8.54 -6.16
C ASP A 50 -5.93 -7.89 -4.88
N LEU A 51 -7.16 -7.37 -4.92
CA LEU A 51 -7.81 -6.75 -3.75
C LEU A 51 -8.43 -7.80 -2.81
N LYS A 52 -8.66 -9.03 -3.29
CA LYS A 52 -9.32 -10.07 -2.51
C LYS A 52 -8.48 -10.42 -1.28
N GLY A 53 -9.03 -10.18 -0.08
CA GLY A 53 -8.32 -10.39 1.19
C GLY A 53 -7.45 -9.21 1.64
N HIS A 54 -7.47 -8.10 0.91
CA HIS A 54 -6.64 -6.91 1.18
C HIS A 54 -7.45 -5.61 1.32
N ILE A 55 -8.79 -5.70 1.35
CA ILE A 55 -9.69 -4.56 1.60
C ILE A 55 -9.94 -4.46 3.10
N GLU A 56 -9.53 -3.35 3.71
CA GLU A 56 -9.86 -3.01 5.10
C GLU A 56 -11.20 -2.26 5.20
N ARG A 57 -11.46 -1.37 4.23
CA ARG A 57 -12.67 -0.56 4.18
C ARG A 57 -13.10 -0.26 2.75
N SER A 58 -14.40 -0.35 2.49
CA SER A 58 -15.04 0.17 1.29
C SER A 58 -15.75 1.47 1.63
N TYR A 59 -15.58 2.51 0.80
CA TYR A 59 -16.25 3.80 0.96
C TYR A 59 -17.07 4.09 -0.29
N MET A 60 -18.33 4.49 -0.09
CA MET A 60 -19.23 4.96 -1.13
C MET A 60 -19.73 6.34 -0.73
N PRO A 61 -19.19 7.43 -1.31
CA PRO A 61 -19.67 8.77 -1.02
C PRO A 61 -21.18 8.89 -1.29
N GLY A 62 -21.94 9.43 -0.32
CA GLY A 62 -23.39 9.59 -0.44
C GLY A 62 -24.23 8.36 -0.05
N LYS A 63 -23.59 7.27 0.37
CA LYS A 63 -24.20 6.18 1.12
C LYS A 63 -23.58 6.05 2.51
#